data_AF-A0A965F447-F1
#
_entry.id   AF-A0A965F447-F1
#
_cell.length_a   1.000
_cell.length_b   1.000
_cell.length_c   1.000
_cell.angle_alpha   90.00
_cell.angle_beta   90.00
_cell.angle_gamma   90.00
#
_symmetry.space_group_name_H-M   'P 1'
#
loop_
_entity.id
_entity.type
_entity.pdbx_description
1 polymer ?
#
loop_
_entity_poly.entity_id
_entity_poly.type
_entity_poly.pdbx_seq_one_letter_code
_entity_poly.pdbx_strand_id
1 'polypeptide(L)'
;MLDATNLAAPPPRALRTPQTGGGSDANLRKAARDFEAQALGFLLQPMFATVDMSKSSFGGGAAEAQWRPMLVDAFAASAVRAGGVGIADTVYRELLRNRGAQTPNMGEAQP
;
A
#
# COMPACT_ATOMS: atom_id res chain seq x y z
N MET A 1 -19.02 -20.52 -35.92
CA MET A 1 -18.42 -19.21 -35.64
C MET A 1 -18.80 -18.88 -34.21
N LEU A 2 -17.84 -18.86 -33.28
CA LEU A 2 -18.07 -18.62 -31.85
C LEU A 2 -17.71 -17.15 -31.59
N ASP A 3 -18.71 -16.38 -31.17
CA ASP A 3 -18.63 -14.95 -30.90
C ASP A 3 -17.56 -14.61 -29.85
N ALA A 4 -16.55 -13.83 -30.25
CA ALA A 4 -15.53 -13.24 -29.38
C ALA A 4 -16.08 -12.04 -28.58
N THR A 5 -17.29 -12.18 -28.05
CA THR A 5 -17.91 -11.13 -27.24
C THR A 5 -17.31 -11.19 -25.84
N ASN A 6 -16.51 -10.16 -25.55
CA ASN A 6 -16.36 -9.56 -24.22
C ASN A 6 -15.44 -10.30 -23.22
N LEU A 7 -14.13 -10.17 -23.43
CA LEU A 7 -13.15 -10.23 -22.35
C LEU A 7 -13.05 -8.85 -21.69
N ALA A 8 -13.96 -8.58 -20.75
CA ALA A 8 -13.89 -7.40 -19.91
C ALA A 8 -12.59 -7.43 -19.08
N ALA A 9 -11.76 -6.40 -19.20
CA ALA A 9 -10.56 -6.24 -18.40
C ALA A 9 -10.93 -6.17 -16.89
N PRO A 10 -10.13 -6.77 -15.99
CA PRO A 10 -10.37 -6.65 -14.56
C PRO A 10 -10.33 -5.16 -14.16
N PRO A 11 -11.26 -4.69 -13.32
CA PRO A 11 -11.30 -3.29 -12.94
C PRO A 11 -9.99 -2.92 -12.24
N PRO A 12 -9.39 -1.75 -12.56
CA PRO A 12 -8.24 -1.26 -11.83
C PRO A 12 -8.62 -1.20 -10.35
N ARG A 13 -7.83 -1.88 -9.51
CA ARG A 13 -8.02 -1.87 -8.06
C ARG A 13 -7.78 -0.44 -7.60
N ALA A 14 -8.87 0.29 -7.37
CA ALA A 14 -8.79 1.68 -6.94
C ALA A 14 -7.90 1.74 -5.69
N LEU A 15 -6.84 2.52 -5.77
CA LEU A 15 -6.09 2.92 -4.59
C LEU A 15 -7.11 3.55 -3.65
N ARG A 16 -7.35 2.92 -2.49
CA ARG A 16 -8.22 3.49 -1.47
C ARG A 16 -7.57 4.80 -1.06
N THR A 17 -8.15 5.91 -1.51
CA THR A 17 -7.83 7.21 -0.96
C THR A 17 -8.26 7.16 0.51
N PRO A 18 -7.35 7.44 1.46
CA PRO A 18 -7.73 7.47 2.86
C PRO A 18 -8.83 8.54 3.00
N GLN A 19 -10.03 8.12 3.40
CA GLN A 19 -11.13 9.04 3.70
C GLN A 19 -10.69 9.90 4.88
N THR A 20 -10.34 11.16 4.64
CA THR A 20 -9.86 12.14 5.63
C THR A 20 -10.99 12.64 6.53
N GLY A 21 -11.90 11.76 6.95
CA GLY A 21 -12.90 12.05 7.95
C GLY A 21 -12.29 11.89 9.34
N GLY A 22 -11.76 12.96 9.92
CA GLY A 22 -11.51 13.09 11.37
C GLY A 22 -10.82 11.89 12.06
N GLY A 23 -9.91 11.18 11.41
CA GLY A 23 -9.27 10.00 12.00
C GLY A 23 -8.50 10.36 13.28
N SER A 24 -8.52 9.51 14.30
CA SER A 24 -7.67 9.68 15.48
C SER A 24 -6.18 9.74 15.08
N ASP A 25 -5.33 10.35 15.92
CA ASP A 25 -3.87 10.36 15.76
C ASP A 25 -3.33 8.94 15.45
N ALA A 26 -3.86 7.94 16.16
CA ALA A 26 -3.54 6.53 15.96
C ALA A 26 -3.90 6.03 14.55
N ASN A 27 -5.05 6.43 13.99
CA ASN A 27 -5.46 6.06 12.64
C ASN A 27 -4.57 6.70 11.58
N LEU A 28 -4.14 7.95 11.79
CA LEU A 28 -3.24 8.65 10.88
C LEU A 28 -1.83 8.01 10.88
N ARG A 29 -1.30 7.67 12.06
CA ARG A 29 -0.03 6.92 12.15
C ARG A 29 -0.14 5.54 11.52
N LYS A 30 -1.28 4.86 11.69
CA LYS A 30 -1.52 3.57 11.04
C LYS A 30 -1.53 3.72 9.51
N ALA A 31 -2.28 4.69 8.98
CA ALA A 31 -2.33 4.94 7.54
C ALA A 31 -0.94 5.26 6.95
N ALA A 32 -0.13 6.03 7.68
CA ALA A 32 1.24 6.33 7.26
C ALA A 32 2.15 5.09 7.24
N ARG A 33 2.05 4.22 8.26
CA ARG A 33 2.78 2.93 8.28
C ARG A 33 2.30 1.97 7.19
N ASP A 34 1.00 1.90 6.94
CA ASP A 34 0.44 1.06 5.89
C ASP A 34 0.92 1.53 4.50
N PHE A 35 0.99 2.84 4.28
CA PHE A 35 1.58 3.42 3.07
C PHE A 35 3.05 3.03 2.91
N GLU A 36 3.86 3.16 3.97
CA GLU A 36 5.26 2.77 3.92
C GLU A 36 5.42 1.26 3.63
N ALA A 37 4.56 0.41 4.17
CA ALA A 37 4.59 -1.02 3.90
C ALA A 37 4.31 -1.33 2.43
N GLN A 38 3.35 -0.63 1.81
CA GLN A 38 3.06 -0.80 0.37
C GLN A 38 4.23 -0.29 -0.49
N ALA A 39 4.77 0.89 -0.15
CA ALA A 39 5.92 1.47 -0.85
C ALA A 39 7.13 0.53 -0.77
N LEU A 40 7.43 0.03 0.43
CA LEU A 40 8.51 -0.93 0.64
C LEU A 40 8.26 -2.24 -0.11
N GLY A 41 7.02 -2.73 -0.14
CA GLY A 41 6.63 -3.90 -0.95
C GLY A 41 7.01 -3.74 -2.42
N PHE A 42 6.68 -2.60 -3.04
CA PHE A 42 7.07 -2.31 -4.43
C PHE A 42 8.60 -2.23 -4.61
N LEU A 43 9.32 -1.67 -3.63
CA LEU A 43 10.78 -1.60 -3.69
C LEU A 43 11.46 -2.95 -3.48
N LEU A 44 10.83 -3.87 -2.75
CA LEU A 44 11.32 -5.23 -2.54
C LEU A 44 11.02 -6.16 -3.73
N GLN A 45 9.99 -5.87 -4.53
CA GLN A 45 9.61 -6.70 -5.69
C GLN A 45 10.78 -7.07 -6.63
N PRO A 46 11.68 -6.14 -7.04
CA PRO A 46 12.82 -6.45 -7.88
C PRO A 46 13.80 -7.44 -7.23
N MET A 47 14.04 -7.32 -5.92
CA MET A 47 14.90 -8.27 -5.20
C MET A 47 14.33 -9.68 -5.21
N PHE A 48 13.02 -9.84 -5.14
CA PHE A 48 12.41 -11.16 -5.28
C PHE A 48 12.35 -11.60 -6.74
N ALA A 49 12.17 -10.70 -7.71
CA ALA A 49 12.13 -11.01 -9.13
C ALA A 49 13.48 -11.47 -9.70
N THR A 50 14.60 -10.97 -9.17
CA THR A 50 15.95 -11.38 -9.58
C THR A 50 16.39 -12.72 -9.00
N VAL A 51 15.75 -13.18 -7.93
CA VAL A 51 15.94 -14.53 -7.40
C VAL A 51 15.16 -15.50 -8.29
N ASP A 52 15.79 -15.92 -9.38
CA ASP A 52 15.26 -16.91 -10.32
C ASP A 52 15.40 -18.32 -9.73
N MET A 53 14.59 -18.63 -8.71
CA MET A 53 14.55 -19.98 -8.12
C MET A 53 14.04 -21.05 -9.10
N SER A 54 13.53 -20.65 -10.27
CA SER A 54 13.12 -21.58 -11.34
C SER A 54 14.28 -22.44 -11.86
N LYS A 55 15.53 -21.95 -11.71
CA LYS A 55 16.75 -22.64 -12.14
C LYS A 55 17.43 -23.45 -11.03
N SER A 56 16.94 -23.38 -9.80
CA SER A 56 17.46 -24.15 -8.68
C SER A 56 16.55 -25.36 -8.42
N SER A 57 17.13 -26.55 -8.29
CA SER A 57 16.40 -27.79 -7.95
C SER A 57 15.64 -27.74 -6.60
N PHE A 58 15.80 -26.65 -5.84
CA PHE A 58 15.15 -26.39 -4.55
C PHE A 58 14.06 -25.29 -4.59
N GLY A 59 13.75 -24.70 -5.75
CA GLY A 59 12.66 -23.73 -5.87
C GLY A 59 11.29 -24.42 -5.92
N GLY A 60 10.32 -23.99 -5.11
CA GLY A 60 8.97 -24.58 -4.97
C GLY A 60 8.05 -24.43 -6.18
N GLY A 61 8.61 -24.21 -7.37
CA GLY A 61 7.92 -24.18 -8.65
C GLY A 61 6.83 -23.11 -8.77
N ALA A 62 5.85 -23.38 -9.63
CA ALA A 62 4.71 -22.48 -9.88
C ALA A 62 3.83 -22.25 -8.64
N ALA A 63 3.81 -23.22 -7.71
CA ALA A 63 3.06 -23.09 -6.46
C ALA A 63 3.64 -21.96 -5.60
N GLU A 64 4.95 -21.95 -5.35
CA GLU A 64 5.62 -20.89 -4.60
C GLU A 64 5.48 -19.52 -5.28
N ALA A 65 5.56 -19.49 -6.63
CA ALA A 65 5.39 -18.26 -7.40
C ALA A 65 4.08 -17.53 -7.14
N GLN A 66 2.99 -18.27 -6.87
CA GLN A 66 1.68 -17.68 -6.57
C GLN A 66 1.60 -17.06 -5.17
N TRP A 67 2.33 -17.61 -4.19
CA TRP A 67 2.32 -17.11 -2.80
C TRP A 67 3.41 -16.08 -2.52
N ARG A 68 4.42 -15.97 -3.39
CA ARG A 68 5.53 -14.99 -3.28
C ARG A 68 5.06 -13.55 -3.02
N PRO A 69 4.07 -12.99 -3.73
CA PRO A 69 3.61 -11.62 -3.45
C PRO A 69 3.13 -11.44 -2.00
N MET A 70 2.42 -12.43 -1.44
CA MET A 70 1.97 -12.38 -0.05
C MET A 70 3.14 -12.43 0.94
N LEU A 71 4.19 -13.20 0.61
CA LEU A 71 5.41 -13.22 1.42
C LEU A 71 6.12 -11.86 1.38
N VAL A 72 6.25 -11.24 0.20
CA VAL A 72 6.83 -9.90 0.06
C VAL A 72 6.06 -8.87 0.89
N ASP A 73 4.73 -8.91 0.83
CA ASP A 73 3.89 -8.01 1.63
C ASP A 73 4.08 -8.24 3.14
N ALA A 74 4.18 -9.50 3.57
CA ALA A 74 4.43 -9.83 4.98
C ALA A 74 5.82 -9.35 5.43
N PHE A 75 6.86 -9.52 4.59
CA PHE A 75 8.20 -9.02 4.85
C PHE A 75 8.20 -7.49 4.96
N ALA A 76 7.60 -6.78 4.00
CA ALA A 76 7.49 -5.33 4.01
C ALA A 76 6.78 -4.84 5.29
N ALA A 77 5.64 -5.45 5.64
CA ALA A 77 4.91 -5.10 6.86
C ALA A 77 5.72 -5.37 8.13
N SER A 78 6.51 -6.46 8.16
CA SER A 78 7.38 -6.78 9.29
C SER A 78 8.53 -5.78 9.42
N ALA A 79 9.14 -5.36 8.31
CA ALA A 79 10.21 -4.38 8.29
C ALA A 79 9.73 -3.01 8.79
N VAL A 80 8.53 -2.58 8.37
CA VAL A 80 7.92 -1.34 8.90
C VAL A 80 7.63 -1.43 10.39
N ARG A 81 7.13 -2.57 10.89
CA ARG A 81 6.92 -2.77 12.34
C ARG A 81 8.22 -2.74 13.15
N ALA A 82 9.32 -3.21 12.57
CA ALA A 82 10.63 -3.26 13.22
C ALA A 82 11.36 -1.90 13.22
N GLY A 83 10.86 -0.90 12.50
CA GLY A 83 11.46 0.44 12.46
C GLY A 83 11.36 1.13 11.09
N GLY A 84 11.10 0.37 10.01
CA GLY A 84 10.93 0.91 8.67
C GLY A 84 12.17 1.66 8.15
N VAL A 85 11.94 2.47 7.11
CA VAL A 85 12.93 3.38 6.52
C VAL A 85 12.63 4.86 6.87
N GLY A 86 11.55 5.13 7.60
CA GLY A 86 11.18 6.46 8.09
C GLY A 86 10.25 7.25 7.17
N ILE A 87 9.70 6.61 6.13
CA ILE A 87 8.75 7.26 5.22
C ILE A 87 7.43 7.55 5.93
N ALA A 88 6.98 6.66 6.83
CA ALA A 88 5.75 6.86 7.60
C ALA A 88 5.76 8.17 8.40
N ASP A 89 6.89 8.59 8.96
CA ASP A 89 6.92 9.83 9.76
C ASP A 89 6.70 11.08 8.89
N THR A 90 7.26 11.08 7.68
CA THR A 90 7.07 12.20 6.74
C THR A 90 5.64 12.21 6.22
N VAL A 91 5.09 11.06 5.84
CA VAL A 91 3.69 10.93 5.41
C VAL A 91 2.75 11.34 6.53
N TYR A 92 3.03 10.94 7.77
CA TYR A 92 2.25 11.31 8.94
C TYR A 92 2.20 12.83 9.15
N ARG A 93 3.35 13.53 9.04
CA ARG A 93 3.39 14.98 9.11
C ARG A 93 2.57 15.65 8.02
N GLU A 94 2.60 15.13 6.79
CA GLU A 94 1.78 15.65 5.70
C GLU A 94 0.29 15.38 5.90
N LEU A 95 -0.08 14.21 6.44
CA LEU A 95 -1.47 13.92 6.81
C LEU A 95 -1.98 14.89 7.89
N LEU A 96 -1.15 15.24 8.87
CA LEU A 96 -1.50 16.24 9.88
C LEU A 96 -1.65 17.65 9.29
N ARG A 97 -0.75 18.06 8.39
CA ARG A 97 -0.82 19.35 7.68
C ARG A 97 -2.10 19.46 6.87
N ASN A 98 -2.42 18.42 6.10
CA ASN A 98 -3.63 18.37 5.28
C ASN A 98 -4.91 18.41 6.12
N ARG A 99 -4.89 17.82 7.33
CA ARG A 99 -6.00 17.92 8.29
C ARG A 99 -6.16 19.34 8.83
N GLY A 100 -5.07 20.01 9.20
CA GLY A 100 -5.10 21.38 9.70
C GLY A 100 -5.58 22.39 8.65
N ALA A 101 -5.28 22.16 7.37
CA ALA A 101 -5.79 22.96 6.26
C ALA A 101 -7.29 22.76 5.98
N GLN A 102 -7.90 21.66 6.43
CA GLN A 102 -9.34 21.36 6.24
C GLN A 102 -10.25 21.94 7.33
N THR A 103 -9.70 22.60 8.36
CA THR A 103 -10.46 23.33 9.38
C THR A 103 -10.07 24.81 9.32
N PRO A 104 -10.73 25.61 8.46
CA PRO A 104 -11.84 26.43 8.95
C PRO A 104 -12.93 26.71 7.88
N ASN A 105 -14.15 26.24 8.08
CA ASN A 105 -15.38 26.75 7.44
C ASN A 105 -16.59 26.51 8.36
N MET A 106 -16.45 26.89 9.62
CA MET A 106 -17.54 26.97 10.59
C MET A 106 -17.58 28.39 11.11
N GLY A 107 -18.33 29.28 10.46
CA GLY A 107 -18.42 30.65 10.98
C GLY A 107 -19.01 31.77 10.13
N GLU A 108 -19.54 31.55 8.92
CA GLU A 108 -20.36 32.58 8.26
C GLU A 108 -21.85 32.25 8.44
N ALA A 109 -22.32 32.47 9.67
CA ALA A 109 -23.72 32.77 9.91
C ALA A 109 -24.00 34.14 9.26
N GLN A 110 -24.73 34.13 8.14
CA GLN A 110 -25.26 35.35 7.54
C GLN A 110 -26.32 35.95 8.47
N PRO A 111 -26.36 37.29 8.63
CA PRO A 111 -27.39 37.99 9.41
C PRO A 111 -28.78 37.85 8.78
#